data_AF-L2GP91-F1
#
_entry.id   AF-L2GP91-F1
#
_cell.length_a   1.000
_cell.length_b   1.000
_cell.length_c   1.000
_cell.angle_alpha   90.00
_cell.angle_beta   90.00
_cell.angle_gamma   90.00
#
_symmetry.space_group_name_H-M   'P 1'
#
loop_
_entity.id
_entity.type
_entity.pdbx_description
1 polymer ?
#
loop_
_entity_poly.entity_id
_entity_poly.type
_entity_poly.pdbx_seq_one_letter_code
_entity_poly.pdbx_strand_id
1 'polypeptide(L)'
;MTEKKLNLADSTIQIRILKALEDIKPFGVFKHFHMVKVIRNLKQPNIIESKHIWQYLESEYDMKKYDERTNFVLISETKTFDQIFQE
;
A
#
# COMPACT_ATOMS: atom_id res chain seq x y z
N MET A 1 -17.79 19.83 -9.51
CA MET A 1 -16.68 20.03 -8.56
C MET A 1 -15.39 19.74 -9.30
N THR A 2 -14.50 20.71 -9.42
CA THR A 2 -13.24 20.57 -10.15
C THR A 2 -12.28 19.75 -9.30
N GLU A 3 -12.10 18.47 -9.63
CA GLU A 3 -11.07 17.64 -8.99
C GLU A 3 -9.71 18.24 -9.34
N LYS A 4 -9.05 18.86 -8.37
CA LYS A 4 -7.62 19.20 -8.49
C LYS A 4 -6.87 17.87 -8.64
N LYS A 5 -6.24 17.67 -9.79
CA LYS A 5 -5.39 16.50 -10.05
C LYS A 5 -4.24 16.50 -9.04
N LEU A 6 -4.19 15.48 -8.17
CA LEU A 6 -3.14 15.34 -7.18
C LEU A 6 -1.79 15.12 -7.88
N ASN A 7 -0.76 15.88 -7.51
CA ASN A 7 0.59 15.69 -8.05
C ASN A 7 1.37 14.70 -7.16
N LEU A 8 1.57 13.48 -7.65
CA LEU A 8 2.30 12.43 -6.93
C LEU A 8 3.83 12.63 -6.90
N ALA A 9 4.36 13.55 -7.71
CA ALA A 9 5.77 13.95 -7.66
C ALA A 9 6.05 14.98 -6.54
N ASP A 10 5.01 15.51 -5.88
CA ASP A 10 5.18 16.40 -4.74
C ASP A 10 5.73 15.62 -3.54
N SER A 11 6.94 15.96 -3.10
CA SER A 11 7.60 15.31 -1.96
C SER A 11 6.75 15.33 -0.69
N THR A 12 5.90 16.33 -0.50
CA THR A 12 4.98 16.40 0.65
C THR A 12 3.93 15.29 0.60
N ILE A 13 3.40 15.00 -0.59
CA ILE A 13 2.44 13.90 -0.81
C ILE A 13 3.15 12.57 -0.63
N GLN A 14 4.34 12.39 -1.19
CA GLN A 14 5.14 11.17 -1.05
C GLN A 14 5.47 10.89 0.42
N ILE A 15 5.94 11.89 1.18
CA ILE A 15 6.22 11.75 2.62
C ILE A 15 4.96 11.33 3.38
N ARG A 16 3.78 11.85 3.01
CA ARG A 16 2.52 11.45 3.64
C ARG A 16 2.14 10.01 3.32
N ILE A 17 2.34 9.57 2.08
CA ILE A 17 2.09 8.18 1.68
C ILE A 17 3.06 7.25 2.43
N LEU A 18 4.36 7.56 2.45
CA LEU A 18 5.38 6.79 3.17
C LEU A 18 5.07 6.70 4.68
N LYS A 19 4.69 7.81 5.31
CA LYS A 19 4.27 7.80 6.73
C LYS A 19 3.00 6.99 6.99
N ALA A 20 2.08 6.95 6.03
CA ALA A 20 0.86 6.17 6.15
C ALA A 20 1.11 4.67 5.95
N LEU A 21 2.09 4.32 5.10
CA LEU A 21 2.57 2.95 4.96
C LEU A 21 3.18 2.46 6.27
N GLU A 22 4.02 3.29 6.93
CA GLU A 22 4.70 2.90 8.18
C GLU A 22 5.39 1.54 8.00
N ASP A 23 4.96 0.50 8.72
CA ASP A 23 5.47 -0.87 8.62
C ASP A 23 4.62 -1.78 7.71
N ILE A 24 3.51 -1.26 7.18
CA ILE A 24 2.60 -1.99 6.31
C ILE A 24 3.22 -2.15 4.93
N LYS A 25 3.30 -3.40 4.49
CA LYS A 25 3.83 -3.80 3.18
C LYS A 25 2.67 -4.31 2.32
N PRO A 26 1.99 -3.47 1.52
CA PRO A 26 0.84 -3.86 0.73
C PRO A 26 1.27 -4.61 -0.55
N PHE A 27 1.89 -5.78 -0.36
CA PHE A 27 2.29 -6.70 -1.43
C PHE A 27 1.66 -8.08 -1.18
N GLY A 28 1.67 -8.91 -2.22
CA GLY A 28 1.13 -10.26 -2.21
C GLY A 28 -0.39 -10.33 -2.41
N VAL A 29 -0.93 -11.55 -2.34
CA VAL A 29 -2.34 -11.87 -2.65
C VAL A 29 -3.35 -11.08 -1.82
N PHE A 30 -2.97 -10.63 -0.62
CA PHE A 30 -3.85 -9.91 0.30
C PHE A 30 -3.59 -8.40 0.36
N LYS A 31 -2.76 -7.85 -0.54
CA LYS A 31 -2.38 -6.43 -0.55
C LYS A 31 -3.53 -5.43 -0.46
N HIS A 32 -4.68 -5.77 -1.06
CA HIS A 32 -5.87 -4.91 -1.04
C HIS A 32 -6.48 -4.75 0.36
N PHE A 33 -6.37 -5.74 1.23
CA PHE A 33 -6.88 -5.66 2.61
C PHE A 33 -6.03 -4.74 3.48
N HIS A 34 -4.72 -4.69 3.24
CA HIS A 34 -3.80 -3.79 3.94
C HIS A 34 -4.07 -2.31 3.65
N MET A 35 -4.64 -2.00 2.48
CA MET A 35 -4.92 -0.61 2.08
C MET A 35 -5.87 0.10 3.05
N VAL A 36 -6.79 -0.62 3.70
CA VAL A 36 -7.68 -0.04 4.73
C VAL A 36 -6.86 0.45 5.93
N LYS A 37 -5.86 -0.32 6.37
CA LYS A 37 -4.94 0.08 7.46
C LYS A 37 -4.12 1.32 7.04
N VAL A 38 -3.58 1.32 5.81
CA VAL A 38 -2.80 2.46 5.28
C VAL A 38 -3.64 3.75 5.23
N ILE A 39 -4.89 3.69 4.74
CA ILE A 39 -5.76 4.86 4.67
C ILE A 39 -6.09 5.40 6.07
N ARG A 40 -6.30 4.52 7.06
CA ARG A 40 -6.52 4.94 8.46
C ARG A 40 -5.34 5.70 9.05
N ASN A 41 -4.12 5.38 8.61
CA ASN A 41 -2.89 6.06 9.05
C ASN A 41 -2.70 7.43 8.38
N LEU A 42 -3.50 7.81 7.38
CA LEU A 42 -3.46 9.15 6.80
C LEU A 42 -4.10 10.17 7.74
N LYS A 43 -3.31 11.17 8.17
CA LYS A 43 -3.82 12.31 8.98
C LYS A 43 -4.94 13.13 8.30
N GLN A 44 -5.06 13.06 6.97
CA GLN A 44 -6.08 13.76 6.19
C GLN A 44 -6.46 12.90 4.96
N PRO A 45 -7.41 11.95 5.10
CA PRO A 45 -7.74 10.99 4.05
C PRO A 45 -8.48 11.62 2.86
N ASN A 46 -9.04 12.83 3.02
CA ASN A 46 -9.82 13.51 1.98
C ASN A 46 -8.99 14.00 0.78
N ILE A 47 -7.66 13.95 0.87
CA ILE A 47 -6.74 14.43 -0.19
C ILE A 47 -6.06 13.27 -0.91
N ILE A 48 -5.75 12.19 -0.18
CA ILE A 48 -5.00 11.03 -0.69
C ILE A 48 -5.92 9.82 -0.62
N GLU A 49 -6.57 9.51 -1.74
CA GLU A 49 -7.33 8.28 -1.92
C GLU A 49 -6.44 7.04 -2.15
N SER A 50 -7.02 5.84 -2.03
CA SER A 50 -6.37 4.55 -2.30
C SER A 50 -5.67 4.48 -3.65
N LYS A 51 -6.30 5.01 -4.71
CA LYS A 51 -5.77 5.02 -6.08
C LYS A 51 -4.41 5.73 -6.17
N HIS A 52 -4.23 6.80 -5.39
CA HIS A 52 -2.99 7.57 -5.38
C HIS A 52 -1.85 6.81 -4.70
N ILE A 53 -2.17 6.06 -3.64
CA ILE A 53 -1.20 5.20 -2.95
C ILE A 53 -0.76 4.07 -3.89
N TRP A 54 -1.70 3.43 -4.59
CA TRP A 54 -1.36 2.41 -5.57
C TRP A 54 -0.49 2.95 -6.71
N GLN A 55 -0.85 4.10 -7.27
CA GLN A 55 -0.05 4.75 -8.32
C GLN A 55 1.36 5.07 -7.85
N TYR A 56 1.53 5.58 -6.62
CA TYR A 56 2.85 5.81 -6.03
C TYR A 56 3.63 4.50 -5.87
N LEU A 57 2.99 3.45 -5.34
CA LEU A 57 3.65 2.17 -5.14
C LEU A 57 4.08 1.53 -6.47
N GLU A 58 3.25 1.62 -7.50
CA GLU A 58 3.55 1.13 -8.85
C GLU A 58 4.64 1.94 -9.56
N SER A 59 4.78 3.24 -9.26
CA SER A 59 5.82 4.08 -9.85
C SER A 59 7.18 3.90 -9.17
N GLU A 60 7.20 3.70 -7.85
CA GLU A 60 8.44 3.63 -7.07
C GLU A 60 8.97 2.20 -6.87
N TYR A 61 8.11 1.18 -6.96
CA TYR A 61 8.47 -0.19 -6.65
C TYR A 61 8.08 -1.17 -7.76
N ASP A 62 8.91 -2.19 -7.95
CA ASP A 62 8.57 -3.35 -8.78
C ASP A 62 7.55 -4.24 -8.03
N MET A 63 6.29 -3.80 -8.05
CA MET A 63 5.17 -4.46 -7.37
C MET A 63 5.06 -5.94 -7.75
N LYS A 64 5.29 -6.26 -9.03
CA LYS A 64 5.18 -7.64 -9.52
C LYS A 64 6.21 -8.55 -8.86
N LYS A 65 7.47 -8.12 -8.78
CA LYS A 65 8.54 -8.86 -8.12
C LYS A 65 8.25 -9.08 -6.62
N TYR A 66 7.74 -8.07 -5.93
CA TYR A 66 7.40 -8.19 -4.51
C TYR A 66 6.17 -9.08 -4.26
N ASP A 67 5.17 -9.00 -5.13
CA ASP A 67 4.00 -9.88 -5.09
C ASP A 67 4.40 -11.34 -5.30
N GLU A 68 5.18 -11.65 -6.33
CA GLU A 68 5.66 -13.00 -6.61
C GLU A 68 6.45 -13.59 -5.43
N ARG A 69 7.37 -12.80 -4.86
CA ARG A 69 8.16 -13.23 -3.70
C ARG A 69 7.29 -13.48 -2.47
N THR A 70 6.39 -12.56 -2.15
CA THR A 70 5.50 -12.67 -0.98
C THR A 70 4.57 -13.86 -1.12
N ASN A 71 4.02 -14.06 -2.32
CA ASN A 71 3.13 -15.18 -2.61
C ASN A 71 3.88 -16.51 -2.57
N PHE A 72 5.11 -16.57 -3.09
CA PHE A 72 5.94 -17.76 -3.00
C PHE A 72 6.20 -18.15 -1.54
N VAL A 73 6.63 -17.18 -0.70
CA VAL A 73 6.85 -17.39 0.73
C VAL A 73 5.57 -17.94 1.38
N LEU A 74 4.43 -17.28 1.13
CA LEU A 74 3.15 -17.69 1.69
C LEU A 74 2.76 -19.13 1.32
N ILE A 75 2.87 -19.49 0.05
CA ILE A 75 2.55 -20.83 -0.45
C ILE A 75 3.53 -21.86 0.13
N SER A 76 4.81 -21.51 0.20
CA SER A 76 5.87 -22.40 0.68
C SER A 76 5.83 -22.63 2.19
N GLU A 77 5.33 -21.67 2.97
CA GLU A 77 5.30 -21.74 4.43
C GLU A 77 4.00 -22.34 4.99
N THR A 78 3.00 -22.69 4.16
CA THR A 78 1.69 -23.22 4.60
C THR A 78 1.07 -22.39 5.74
N LYS A 79 1.22 -21.06 5.71
CA LYS A 79 0.60 -20.18 6.71
C LYS A 79 -0.88 -20.03 6.42
N THR A 80 -1.72 -20.19 7.45
CA THR A 80 -3.16 -19.95 7.33
C THR A 80 -3.43 -18.45 7.23
N PHE A 81 -4.55 -18.08 6.61
CA PHE A 81 -4.97 -16.68 6.41
C PHE A 81 -4.87 -15.85 7.70
N ASP A 82 -5.30 -16.39 8.82
CA ASP A 82 -5.32 -15.70 10.11
C ASP A 82 -3.92 -15.37 10.67
N GLN A 83 -2.92 -16.19 10.36
CA GLN A 83 -1.54 -15.97 10.82
C GLN A 83 -0.86 -14.78 10.13
N ILE A 84 -1.33 -14.41 8.93
CA ILE A 84 -0.75 -13.33 8.12
C ILE A 84 -1.25 -11.95 8.57
N PHE A 85 -2.45 -11.90 9.18
CA PHE A 85 -3.12 -10.63 9.50
C PHE A 85 -2.91 -10.14 10.94
N GLN A 86 -2.24 -10.94 11.79
CA GLN A 86 -2.00 -10.66 13.21
C GLN A 86 -0.60 -10.13 13.55
N GLU A 87 0.31 -10.02 12.57
CA GLU A 87 1.56 -9.25 12.69
C GLU A 87 1.35 -7.76 12.35
#